data_AF-A0A3D3KFX2-F1
#
_entry.id   AF-A0A3D3KFX2-F1
#
_cell.length_a   1.000
_cell.length_b   1.000
_cell.length_c   1.000
_cell.angle_alpha   90.00
_cell.angle_beta   90.00
_cell.angle_gamma   90.00
#
_symmetry.space_group_name_H-M   'P 1'
#
loop_
_entity.id
_entity.type
_entity.pdbx_description
1 polymer ?
#
loop_
_entity_poly.entity_id
_entity_poly.type
_entity_poly.pdbx_seq_one_letter_code
_entity_poly.pdbx_strand_id
1 'polypeptide(L)'
;QFYYATTVNYLEGIKENYFYAPDFDKSLHAFVSCFTFNHDSLNQFRLYGKEADKEASGVSLVFEKEFFQSDNSLEGLSFLSLKNNSQNSDETIFPLELDQQLNAEKSVDGKFRINKQPVMRCVYIDPTSDYIQLAHRNRLTFFREFGDETIAVQDKILSKAEHEWENYKKYIDEKTTDFSDAFRALKNNYELIIEEKKGITNSDLESSNKIDTLINEILLPLKYLIKQSAFQEEQECRMIYVTSLNAPEVKMVNKKFLFVEYEADVKESLDEVYIAPAARDYQMYLAWLLRDKDVKIELSNNPYRQT
;
A
#
# COMPACT_ATOMS: atom_id res chain seq x y z
N GLN A 1 11.78 0.63 -5.84
CA GLN A 1 11.05 -0.21 -6.81
C GLN A 1 11.74 -1.58 -6.86
N PHE A 2 11.23 -2.58 -6.12
CA PHE A 2 11.93 -3.88 -5.90
C PHE A 2 10.97 -5.09 -5.77
N TYR A 3 9.73 -5.01 -6.24
CA TYR A 3 8.65 -5.87 -5.70
C TYR A 3 8.09 -6.94 -6.65
N TYR A 4 8.33 -6.80 -7.96
CA TYR A 4 7.74 -7.71 -8.97
C TYR A 4 8.33 -9.12 -8.92
N ALA A 5 9.66 -9.22 -8.87
CA ALA A 5 10.35 -10.51 -8.85
C ALA A 5 9.91 -11.38 -7.66
N THR A 6 9.61 -10.78 -6.50
CA THR A 6 9.25 -11.55 -5.30
C THR A 6 7.94 -12.33 -5.48
N THR A 7 6.92 -11.72 -6.09
CA THR A 7 5.62 -12.37 -6.31
C THR A 7 5.72 -13.46 -7.37
N VAL A 8 6.32 -13.14 -8.52
CA VAL A 8 6.45 -14.09 -9.64
C VAL A 8 7.36 -15.27 -9.25
N ASN A 9 8.49 -15.01 -8.59
CA ASN A 9 9.38 -16.09 -8.13
C ASN A 9 8.67 -17.05 -7.19
N TYR A 10 7.82 -16.55 -6.28
CA TYR A 10 7.02 -17.41 -5.42
C TYR A 10 6.04 -18.28 -6.20
N LEU A 11 5.32 -17.68 -7.17
CA LEU A 11 4.34 -18.37 -8.01
C LEU A 11 4.99 -19.42 -8.92
N GLU A 12 6.18 -19.14 -9.45
CA GLU A 12 6.95 -20.05 -10.31
C GLU A 12 7.78 -21.08 -9.51
N GLY A 13 7.79 -20.99 -8.18
CA GLY A 13 8.59 -21.86 -7.32
C GLY A 13 10.11 -21.63 -7.45
N ILE A 14 10.52 -20.48 -7.97
CA ILE A 14 11.92 -20.09 -8.13
C ILE A 14 12.50 -19.73 -6.77
N LYS A 15 13.42 -20.56 -6.27
CA LYS A 15 14.14 -20.36 -5.00
C LYS A 15 15.43 -19.54 -5.17
N GLU A 16 15.43 -18.61 -6.11
CA GLU A 16 16.60 -17.81 -6.44
C GLU A 16 16.27 -16.32 -6.34
N ASN A 17 17.22 -15.54 -5.83
CA ASN A 17 17.11 -14.07 -5.72
C ASN A 17 17.47 -13.40 -7.04
N TYR A 18 16.96 -13.88 -8.18
CA TYR A 18 17.16 -13.18 -9.45
C TYR A 18 16.27 -11.92 -9.49
N PHE A 19 16.92 -10.79 -9.74
CA PHE A 19 16.29 -9.48 -9.80
C PHE A 19 15.95 -9.15 -11.25
N TYR A 20 14.66 -9.00 -11.53
CA TYR A 20 14.19 -8.41 -12.78
C TYR A 20 13.59 -7.05 -12.48
N ALA A 21 14.04 -6.02 -13.22
CA ALA A 21 13.33 -4.75 -13.26
C ALA A 21 11.93 -5.05 -13.84
N PRO A 22 10.83 -4.61 -13.19
CA PRO A 22 9.51 -4.82 -13.76
C PRO A 22 9.45 -4.17 -15.14
N ASP A 23 9.02 -4.93 -16.14
CA ASP A 23 8.56 -4.34 -17.38
C ASP A 23 7.33 -3.50 -17.03
N PHE A 24 7.42 -2.20 -17.34
CA PHE A 24 6.28 -1.31 -17.21
C PHE A 24 5.37 -1.61 -18.38
N ASP A 25 4.10 -1.95 -18.10
CA ASP A 25 3.08 -1.85 -19.12
C ASP A 25 3.08 -0.40 -19.63
N LYS A 26 3.31 -0.21 -20.92
CA LYS A 26 3.40 1.12 -21.54
C LYS A 26 2.10 1.90 -21.43
N SER A 27 0.98 1.24 -21.11
CA SER A 27 -0.35 1.84 -21.09
C SER A 27 -0.79 2.37 -19.71
N LEU A 28 -0.29 1.77 -18.61
CA LEU A 28 -0.75 2.04 -17.24
C LEU A 28 0.39 2.42 -16.29
N HIS A 29 0.12 3.36 -15.38
CA HIS A 29 1.04 3.82 -14.36
C HIS A 29 0.41 3.74 -12.97
N ALA A 30 1.17 3.27 -11.99
CA ALA A 30 0.73 3.17 -10.61
C ALA A 30 1.24 4.36 -9.78
N PHE A 31 0.30 5.08 -9.18
CA PHE A 31 0.51 6.12 -8.19
C PHE A 31 0.35 5.49 -6.81
N VAL A 32 1.44 5.48 -6.04
CA VAL A 32 1.49 4.80 -4.74
C VAL A 32 1.79 5.80 -3.64
N SER A 33 0.97 5.81 -2.60
CA SER A 33 1.25 6.51 -1.34
C SER A 33 1.51 5.48 -0.24
N CYS A 34 2.61 5.66 0.49
CA CYS A 34 3.09 4.72 1.50
C CYS A 34 2.81 5.27 2.91
N PHE A 35 2.27 4.42 3.77
CA PHE A 35 1.93 4.71 5.16
C PHE A 35 2.57 3.66 6.06
N THR A 36 2.68 3.95 7.35
CA THR A 36 3.21 3.00 8.32
C THR A 36 2.34 2.97 9.58
N PHE A 37 2.32 1.82 10.23
CA PHE A 37 1.68 1.66 11.54
C PHE A 37 2.43 2.34 12.69
N ASN A 38 3.65 2.84 12.45
CA ASN A 38 4.46 3.50 13.46
C ASN A 38 4.38 5.03 13.33
N HIS A 39 3.57 5.67 14.17
CA HIS A 39 3.29 7.11 14.10
C HIS A 39 4.54 7.97 14.30
N ASP A 40 5.39 7.59 15.26
CA ASP A 40 6.67 8.23 15.52
C ASP A 40 7.78 7.38 14.88
N SER A 41 7.94 7.44 13.55
CA SER A 41 9.09 6.85 12.85
C SER A 41 9.48 7.58 11.57
N LEU A 42 10.46 8.45 11.71
CA LEU A 42 10.85 9.41 10.67
C LEU A 42 11.85 8.86 9.63
N ASN A 43 12.39 7.66 9.90
CA ASN A 43 13.32 6.94 9.02
C ASN A 43 12.76 5.56 8.63
N GLN A 44 11.46 5.33 8.82
CA GLN A 44 10.83 4.02 8.69
C GLN A 44 11.05 3.42 7.30
N PHE A 45 10.99 4.25 6.27
CA PHE A 45 11.35 3.86 4.92
C PHE A 45 12.83 4.16 4.72
N ARG A 46 13.66 3.11 4.59
CA ARG A 46 15.15 3.18 4.62
C ARG A 46 15.81 4.19 3.68
N LEU A 47 15.07 4.67 2.67
CA LEU A 47 15.52 5.63 1.66
C LEU A 47 15.04 7.07 1.91
N TYR A 48 14.30 7.32 2.99
CA TYR A 48 13.71 8.61 3.32
C TYR A 48 14.20 9.10 4.70
N GLY A 49 14.15 10.41 4.93
CA GLY A 49 14.59 11.03 6.20
C GLY A 49 16.05 11.50 6.23
N LYS A 50 16.73 11.53 5.06
CA LYS A 50 18.03 12.16 4.87
C LYS A 50 17.93 13.33 3.89
N GLU A 51 18.32 14.52 4.34
CA GLU A 51 18.52 15.69 3.50
C GLU A 51 20.00 16.06 3.56
N ALA A 52 20.69 16.08 2.42
CA ALA A 52 22.14 16.31 2.36
C ALA A 52 22.93 15.43 3.36
N ASP A 53 22.62 14.13 3.39
CA ASP A 53 23.18 13.13 4.32
C ASP A 53 22.91 13.35 5.81
N LYS A 54 22.10 14.37 6.16
CA LYS A 54 21.68 14.65 7.53
C LYS A 54 20.47 13.80 7.89
N GLU A 55 20.67 12.87 8.82
CA GLU A 55 19.60 12.05 9.39
C GLU A 55 18.58 12.90 10.16
N ALA A 56 17.38 12.34 10.35
CA ALA A 56 16.35 12.91 11.20
C ALA A 56 15.93 14.34 10.78
N SER A 57 15.82 14.56 9.47
CA SER A 57 15.35 15.80 8.84
C SER A 57 13.88 15.72 8.38
N GLY A 58 13.22 14.58 8.60
CA GLY A 58 11.84 14.35 8.17
C GLY A 58 10.76 14.85 9.13
N VAL A 59 9.52 14.66 8.72
CA VAL A 59 8.31 14.79 9.54
C VAL A 59 7.43 13.56 9.34
N SER A 60 6.69 13.17 10.37
CA SER A 60 5.67 12.13 10.30
C SER A 60 4.31 12.79 10.40
N LEU A 61 3.41 12.42 9.49
CA LEU A 61 2.06 12.94 9.41
C LEU A 61 1.09 11.81 9.79
N VAL A 62 0.35 12.00 10.87
CA VAL A 62 -0.66 11.05 11.36
C VAL A 62 -2.02 11.50 10.86
N PHE A 63 -2.70 10.60 10.15
CA PHE A 63 -3.99 10.88 9.52
C PHE A 63 -5.12 10.21 10.29
N GLU A 64 -6.24 10.92 10.38
CA GLU A 64 -7.52 10.37 10.84
C GLU A 64 -8.01 9.29 9.86
N LYS A 65 -8.86 8.37 10.33
CA LYS A 65 -9.34 7.23 9.50
C LYS A 65 -10.13 7.70 8.29
N GLU A 66 -10.80 8.83 8.45
CA GLU A 66 -11.63 9.51 7.47
C GLU A 66 -10.82 10.02 6.28
N PHE A 67 -9.49 10.10 6.37
CA PHE A 67 -8.62 10.36 5.23
C PHE A 67 -8.71 9.25 4.17
N PHE A 68 -8.95 8.01 4.62
CA PHE A 68 -9.05 6.83 3.77
C PHE A 68 -10.51 6.51 3.45
N GLN A 69 -10.72 5.64 2.46
CA GLN A 69 -12.05 5.12 2.16
C GLN A 69 -12.59 4.32 3.37
N SER A 70 -13.81 4.62 3.81
CA SER A 70 -14.46 3.97 4.96
C SER A 70 -14.90 2.53 4.68
N ASP A 71 -15.17 2.24 3.40
CA ASP A 71 -15.85 1.02 2.99
C ASP A 71 -14.83 0.06 2.39
N ASN A 72 -14.91 -1.23 2.75
CA ASN A 72 -14.07 -2.29 2.15
C ASN A 72 -14.51 -2.64 0.71
N SER A 73 -15.17 -1.73 -0.01
CA SER A 73 -15.61 -2.04 -1.36
C SER A 73 -14.40 -2.22 -2.27
N LEU A 74 -14.40 -3.33 -3.02
CA LEU A 74 -13.37 -3.61 -4.03
C LEU A 74 -13.38 -2.57 -5.16
N GLU A 75 -14.38 -1.67 -5.17
CA GLU A 75 -14.50 -0.53 -6.09
C GLU A 75 -13.27 0.38 -6.02
N GLY A 76 -12.58 0.44 -4.88
CA GLY A 76 -11.33 1.18 -4.71
C GLY A 76 -10.10 0.53 -5.37
N LEU A 77 -10.20 -0.73 -5.80
CA LEU A 77 -9.20 -1.32 -6.70
C LEU A 77 -9.53 -0.90 -8.13
N SER A 78 -9.28 0.38 -8.43
CA SER A 78 -9.57 1.01 -9.74
C SER A 78 -9.14 0.19 -10.96
N PHE A 79 -8.15 -0.70 -10.82
CA PHE A 79 -7.64 -1.57 -11.87
C PHE A 79 -8.45 -2.86 -12.12
N LEU A 80 -9.36 -3.31 -11.22
CA LEU A 80 -10.21 -4.51 -11.41
C LEU A 80 -11.65 -4.18 -11.79
N SER A 81 -11.96 -2.95 -12.19
CA SER A 81 -13.30 -2.65 -12.72
C SER A 81 -13.48 -3.37 -14.05
N LEU A 82 -13.78 -4.66 -13.98
CA LEU A 82 -14.26 -5.49 -15.08
C LEU A 82 -15.64 -4.93 -15.43
N LYS A 83 -15.75 -4.25 -16.57
CA LYS A 83 -17.05 -4.11 -17.22
C LYS A 83 -17.53 -5.50 -17.61
N ASN A 84 -18.41 -6.08 -16.80
CA ASN A 84 -19.30 -7.13 -17.26
C ASN A 84 -20.33 -6.49 -18.21
N ASN A 85 -19.96 -6.26 -19.47
CA ASN A 85 -20.94 -6.07 -20.53
C ASN A 85 -21.62 -7.41 -20.83
N SER A 86 -22.39 -7.92 -19.87
CA SER A 86 -23.33 -9.02 -20.07
C SER A 86 -24.57 -8.48 -20.76
N GLN A 87 -24.42 -8.07 -22.03
CA GLN A 87 -25.48 -8.09 -23.04
C GLN A 87 -24.82 -8.18 -24.42
N ASN A 88 -24.63 -9.42 -24.87
CA ASN A 88 -24.81 -9.92 -26.24
C ASN A 88 -23.75 -10.97 -26.59
N SER A 89 -24.27 -12.14 -26.94
CA SER A 89 -23.59 -13.20 -27.67
C SER A 89 -23.01 -12.63 -28.97
N ASP A 90 -21.69 -12.50 -29.05
CA ASP A 90 -20.87 -12.95 -30.18
C ASP A 90 -19.40 -12.67 -29.84
N GLU A 91 -18.55 -13.64 -30.16
CA GLU A 91 -17.11 -13.66 -29.90
C GLU A 91 -16.41 -12.36 -30.28
N THR A 92 -16.00 -11.54 -29.31
CA THR A 92 -14.92 -10.55 -29.49
C THR A 92 -14.33 -10.15 -28.13
N ILE A 93 -13.02 -10.40 -28.00
CA ILE A 93 -12.01 -9.82 -27.11
C ILE A 93 -12.57 -8.87 -26.04
N PHE A 94 -12.46 -9.23 -24.76
CA PHE A 94 -12.62 -8.31 -23.63
C PHE A 94 -11.51 -7.24 -23.69
N PRO A 95 -11.77 -5.98 -24.09
CA PRO A 95 -10.84 -4.92 -23.79
C PRO A 95 -11.11 -4.53 -22.33
N LEU A 96 -10.08 -4.53 -21.50
CA LEU A 96 -10.13 -3.80 -20.23
C LEU A 96 -10.34 -2.31 -20.56
N GLU A 97 -11.59 -1.89 -20.71
CA GLU A 97 -11.93 -0.48 -20.66
C GLU A 97 -11.90 -0.08 -19.20
N LEU A 98 -10.73 0.36 -18.75
CA LEU A 98 -10.59 1.10 -17.50
C LEU A 98 -11.57 2.28 -17.58
N ASP A 99 -12.61 2.26 -16.76
CA ASP A 99 -13.63 3.29 -16.79
C ASP A 99 -12.97 4.61 -16.37
N GLN A 100 -12.67 5.46 -17.35
CA GLN A 100 -12.01 6.76 -17.16
C GLN A 100 -12.85 7.74 -16.32
N GLN A 101 -14.05 7.34 -15.88
CA GLN A 101 -15.09 8.24 -15.39
C GLN A 101 -15.55 7.99 -13.95
N LEU A 102 -15.14 6.91 -13.27
CA LEU A 102 -15.74 6.58 -11.96
C LEU A 102 -14.93 7.00 -10.72
N ASN A 103 -13.64 7.32 -10.86
CA ASN A 103 -12.80 7.59 -9.68
C ASN A 103 -12.26 9.03 -9.58
N ALA A 104 -12.38 9.84 -10.64
CA ALA A 104 -11.89 11.21 -10.65
C ALA A 104 -13.03 12.18 -10.95
N GLU A 105 -13.57 12.83 -9.93
CA GLU A 105 -14.60 13.84 -10.12
C GLU A 105 -13.96 15.20 -10.47
N LYS A 106 -14.58 15.91 -11.42
CA LYS A 106 -14.31 17.35 -11.58
C LYS A 106 -14.92 18.07 -10.39
N SER A 107 -14.07 18.51 -9.48
CA SER A 107 -14.49 19.40 -8.42
C SER A 107 -14.99 20.75 -8.95
N VAL A 108 -15.67 21.51 -8.08
CA VAL A 108 -16.25 22.83 -8.38
C VAL A 108 -15.21 23.84 -8.88
N ASP A 109 -13.92 23.66 -8.53
CA ASP A 109 -12.81 24.51 -9.00
C ASP A 109 -12.22 24.10 -10.37
N GLY A 110 -12.80 23.09 -11.02
CA GLY A 110 -12.38 22.56 -12.32
C GLY A 110 -11.19 21.59 -12.26
N LYS A 111 -10.65 21.28 -11.08
CA LYS A 111 -9.58 20.29 -10.92
C LYS A 111 -10.15 18.89 -10.77
N PHE A 112 -9.53 17.94 -11.47
CA PHE A 112 -9.74 16.52 -11.23
C PHE A 112 -9.04 16.12 -9.92
N ARG A 113 -9.78 15.44 -9.05
CA ARG A 113 -9.27 14.80 -7.84
C ARG A 113 -9.76 13.37 -7.80
N ILE A 114 -8.91 12.44 -7.39
CA ILE A 114 -9.29 11.05 -7.20
C ILE A 114 -10.01 10.90 -5.86
N ASN A 115 -11.07 10.09 -5.84
CA ASN A 115 -11.85 9.80 -4.65
C ASN A 115 -10.99 9.09 -3.58
N LYS A 116 -11.49 9.01 -2.36
CA LYS A 116 -10.83 8.30 -1.27
C LYS A 116 -10.51 6.87 -1.68
N GLN A 117 -9.27 6.46 -1.41
CA GLN A 117 -8.78 5.14 -1.77
C GLN A 117 -8.63 4.28 -0.52
N PRO A 118 -8.76 2.94 -0.64
CA PRO A 118 -8.51 2.05 0.47
C PRO A 118 -7.01 2.01 0.78
N VAL A 119 -6.69 1.84 2.05
CA VAL A 119 -5.32 1.61 2.52
C VAL A 119 -5.11 0.13 2.80
N MET A 120 -4.21 -0.49 2.05
CA MET A 120 -3.95 -1.93 2.07
C MET A 120 -2.66 -2.24 2.80
N ARG A 121 -2.64 -3.30 3.61
CA ARG A 121 -1.42 -3.79 4.25
C ARG A 121 -0.50 -4.41 3.21
N CYS A 122 0.80 -4.09 3.28
CA CYS A 122 1.77 -4.85 2.53
C CYS A 122 1.89 -6.27 3.11
N VAL A 123 2.31 -7.20 2.25
CA VAL A 123 2.59 -8.58 2.62
C VAL A 123 4.08 -8.82 2.46
N TYR A 124 4.71 -9.35 3.49
CA TYR A 124 6.11 -9.74 3.50
C TYR A 124 6.22 -11.22 3.24
N ILE A 125 6.93 -11.59 2.17
CA ILE A 125 7.20 -12.98 1.83
C ILE A 125 8.69 -13.22 1.67
N ASP A 126 9.12 -14.44 1.95
CA ASP A 126 10.44 -14.93 1.58
C ASP A 126 10.28 -15.98 0.49
N PRO A 127 10.75 -15.73 -0.75
CA PRO A 127 10.59 -16.69 -1.85
C PRO A 127 11.36 -18.00 -1.62
N THR A 128 12.31 -18.01 -0.68
CA THR A 128 13.11 -19.20 -0.37
C THR A 128 12.50 -20.10 0.71
N SER A 129 11.47 -19.62 1.42
CA SER A 129 10.76 -20.34 2.48
C SER A 129 9.24 -20.17 2.36
N ASP A 130 8.47 -20.76 3.29
CA ASP A 130 7.02 -20.57 3.37
C ASP A 130 6.63 -19.38 4.26
N TYR A 131 7.58 -18.48 4.53
CA TYR A 131 7.34 -17.34 5.40
C TYR A 131 6.45 -16.30 4.72
N ILE A 132 5.31 -16.02 5.35
CA ILE A 132 4.36 -14.99 4.95
C ILE A 132 3.94 -14.23 6.22
N GLN A 133 3.97 -12.91 6.14
CA GLN A 133 3.48 -12.06 7.21
C GLN A 133 2.84 -10.77 6.68
N LEU A 134 1.71 -10.37 7.25
CA LEU A 134 1.10 -9.07 6.95
C LEU A 134 1.80 -7.95 7.72
N ALA A 135 1.83 -6.75 7.13
CA ALA A 135 2.23 -5.55 7.87
C ALA A 135 1.31 -5.31 9.08
N HIS A 136 1.91 -5.09 10.24
CA HIS A 136 1.19 -4.93 11.51
C HIS A 136 1.93 -3.97 12.45
N ARG A 137 1.21 -3.48 13.46
CA ARG A 137 1.76 -2.65 14.55
C ARG A 137 2.77 -3.44 15.38
N ASN A 138 3.80 -2.77 15.90
CA ASN A 138 4.69 -3.38 16.89
C ASN A 138 3.99 -3.45 18.26
N ARG A 139 4.21 -4.51 19.04
CA ARG A 139 3.81 -4.60 20.45
C ARG A 139 4.16 -3.33 21.23
N LEU A 140 5.36 -2.77 21.01
CA LEU A 140 5.81 -1.56 21.71
C LEU A 140 4.85 -0.37 21.54
N THR A 141 4.15 -0.23 20.40
CA THR A 141 3.26 0.91 20.19
C THR A 141 2.05 0.87 21.12
N PHE A 142 1.59 -0.32 21.53
CA PHE A 142 0.49 -0.48 22.48
C PHE A 142 0.90 0.00 23.88
N PHE A 143 2.13 -0.28 24.30
CA PHE A 143 2.66 0.20 25.57
C PHE A 143 2.89 1.70 25.59
N ARG A 144 3.24 2.30 24.44
CA ARG A 144 3.34 3.77 24.32
C ARG A 144 1.96 4.43 24.35
N GLU A 145 0.96 3.80 23.72
CA GLU A 145 -0.40 4.34 23.62
C GLU A 145 -1.17 4.24 24.95
N PHE A 146 -1.12 3.08 25.62
CA PHE A 146 -1.89 2.83 26.85
C PHE A 146 -1.09 3.03 28.13
N GLY A 147 0.23 3.20 28.06
CA GLY A 147 1.09 3.39 29.23
C GLY A 147 0.86 2.36 30.33
N ASP A 148 0.63 2.85 31.55
CA ASP A 148 0.37 2.04 32.75
C ASP A 148 -1.14 1.78 32.98
N GLU A 149 -2.00 2.04 32.00
CA GLU A 149 -3.43 1.78 32.13
C GLU A 149 -3.71 0.29 32.39
N THR A 150 -4.68 0.03 33.28
CA THR A 150 -5.11 -1.32 33.64
C THR A 150 -6.58 -1.53 33.34
N ILE A 151 -6.96 -2.77 33.02
CA ILE A 151 -8.34 -3.21 32.84
C ILE A 151 -8.68 -4.37 33.76
N ALA A 152 -9.95 -4.48 34.14
CA ALA A 152 -10.47 -5.62 34.89
C ALA A 152 -11.13 -6.61 33.92
N VAL A 153 -10.56 -7.81 33.81
CA VAL A 153 -11.10 -8.91 33.00
C VAL A 153 -11.20 -10.15 33.86
N GLN A 154 -12.41 -10.72 34.00
CA GLN A 154 -12.65 -11.96 34.76
C GLN A 154 -12.00 -11.93 36.16
N ASP A 155 -12.25 -10.87 36.93
CA ASP A 155 -11.74 -10.64 38.30
C ASP A 155 -10.21 -10.54 38.44
N LYS A 156 -9.47 -10.32 37.34
CA LYS A 156 -8.04 -10.00 37.33
C LYS A 156 -7.79 -8.59 36.78
N ILE A 157 -6.87 -7.87 37.42
CA ILE A 157 -6.35 -6.60 36.91
C ILE A 157 -5.17 -6.91 35.99
N LEU A 158 -5.27 -6.47 34.73
CA LEU A 158 -4.28 -6.70 33.69
C LEU A 158 -3.83 -5.37 33.10
N SER A 159 -2.63 -5.34 32.53
CA SER A 159 -2.20 -4.23 31.68
C SER A 159 -3.11 -4.13 30.46
N LYS A 160 -3.67 -2.95 30.22
CA LYS A 160 -4.48 -2.68 29.03
C LYS A 160 -3.67 -2.87 27.75
N ALA A 161 -2.41 -2.41 27.75
CA ALA A 161 -1.51 -2.55 26.63
C ALA A 161 -1.29 -4.01 26.21
N GLU A 162 -1.07 -4.91 27.18
CA GLU A 162 -0.90 -6.34 26.89
C GLU A 162 -2.19 -6.94 26.33
N HIS A 163 -3.32 -6.65 26.96
CA HIS A 163 -4.60 -7.20 26.54
C HIS A 163 -4.97 -6.79 25.11
N GLU A 164 -4.84 -5.50 24.78
CA GLU A 164 -5.11 -4.99 23.43
C GLU A 164 -4.12 -5.54 22.40
N TRP A 165 -2.85 -5.71 22.78
CA TRP A 165 -1.85 -6.36 21.93
C TRP A 165 -2.21 -7.81 21.63
N GLU A 166 -2.60 -8.60 22.64
CA GLU A 166 -2.98 -10.00 22.45
C GLU A 166 -4.20 -10.15 21.52
N ASN A 167 -5.22 -9.31 21.71
CA ASN A 167 -6.40 -9.27 20.85
C ASN A 167 -6.02 -8.89 19.41
N TYR A 168 -5.22 -7.84 19.24
CA TYR A 168 -4.75 -7.39 17.94
C TYR A 168 -3.88 -8.44 17.24
N LYS A 169 -2.96 -9.06 17.96
CA LYS A 169 -2.08 -10.09 17.44
C LYS A 169 -2.90 -11.28 16.93
N LYS A 170 -3.87 -11.75 17.71
CA LYS A 170 -4.78 -12.83 17.30
C LYS A 170 -5.51 -12.47 15.99
N TYR A 171 -6.07 -11.26 15.91
CA TYR A 171 -6.72 -10.77 14.70
C TYR A 171 -5.79 -10.77 13.48
N ILE A 172 -4.54 -10.32 13.63
CA ILE A 172 -3.55 -10.31 12.56
C ILE A 172 -3.10 -11.73 12.16
N ASP A 173 -2.93 -12.63 13.12
CA ASP A 173 -2.55 -14.02 12.88
C ASP A 173 -3.65 -14.75 12.07
N GLU A 174 -4.93 -14.53 12.42
CA GLU A 174 -6.09 -15.01 11.66
C GLU A 174 -6.06 -14.47 10.22
N LYS A 175 -5.87 -13.15 10.04
CA LYS A 175 -5.80 -12.54 8.70
C LYS A 175 -4.60 -13.01 7.87
N THR A 176 -3.47 -13.26 8.52
CA THR A 176 -2.28 -13.80 7.85
C THR A 176 -2.52 -15.22 7.37
N THR A 177 -3.28 -16.01 8.14
CA THR A 177 -3.70 -17.36 7.75
C THR A 177 -4.65 -17.31 6.56
N ASP A 178 -5.71 -16.48 6.63
CA ASP A 178 -6.66 -16.26 5.52
C ASP A 178 -5.92 -15.92 4.21
N PHE A 179 -4.96 -15.00 4.28
CA PHE A 179 -4.15 -14.61 3.12
C PHE A 179 -3.27 -15.76 2.63
N SER A 180 -2.59 -16.48 3.51
CA SER A 180 -1.70 -17.60 3.15
C SER A 180 -2.45 -18.69 2.38
N ASP A 181 -3.66 -19.03 2.81
CA ASP A 181 -4.49 -20.03 2.15
C ASP A 181 -4.98 -19.55 0.78
N ALA A 182 -5.42 -18.30 0.67
CA ALA A 182 -5.79 -17.69 -0.61
C ALA A 182 -4.61 -17.60 -1.58
N PHE A 183 -3.42 -17.24 -1.08
CA PHE A 183 -2.21 -17.10 -1.88
C PHE A 183 -1.69 -18.46 -2.37
N ARG A 184 -1.81 -19.52 -1.56
CA ARG A 184 -1.53 -20.89 -1.98
C ARG A 184 -2.50 -21.37 -3.06
N ALA A 185 -3.79 -21.07 -2.92
CA ALA A 185 -4.78 -21.38 -3.95
C ALA A 185 -4.49 -20.64 -5.27
N LEU A 186 -4.10 -19.36 -5.20
CA LEU A 186 -3.67 -18.58 -6.36
C LEU A 186 -2.46 -19.24 -7.05
N LYS A 187 -1.46 -19.66 -6.27
CA LYS A 187 -0.28 -20.35 -6.80
C LYS A 187 -0.64 -21.63 -7.55
N ASN A 188 -1.48 -22.48 -6.96
CA ASN A 188 -1.91 -23.72 -7.62
C ASN A 188 -2.64 -23.42 -8.94
N ASN A 189 -3.52 -22.42 -8.96
CA ASN A 189 -4.23 -22.01 -10.18
C ASN A 189 -3.27 -21.46 -11.24
N TYR A 190 -2.28 -20.66 -10.82
CA TYR A 190 -1.24 -20.15 -11.71
C TYR A 190 -0.45 -21.30 -12.36
N GLU A 191 -0.02 -22.29 -11.57
CA GLU A 191 0.70 -23.47 -12.07
C GLU A 191 -0.12 -24.24 -13.11
N LEU A 192 -1.42 -24.47 -12.84
CA LEU A 192 -2.34 -25.12 -13.78
C LEU A 192 -2.46 -24.36 -15.10
N ILE A 193 -2.65 -23.03 -15.05
CA ILE A 193 -2.78 -22.20 -16.25
C ILE A 193 -1.48 -22.25 -17.08
N ILE A 194 -0.32 -22.20 -16.44
CA ILE A 194 0.98 -22.29 -17.12
C ILE A 194 1.18 -23.67 -17.76
N GLU A 195 0.73 -24.76 -17.12
CA GLU A 195 0.76 -26.10 -17.71
C GLU A 195 -0.15 -26.22 -18.93
N GLU A 196 -1.40 -25.75 -18.83
CA GLU A 196 -2.34 -25.72 -19.97
C GLU A 196 -1.77 -24.90 -21.13
N LYS A 197 -1.14 -23.77 -20.83
CA LYS A 197 -0.50 -22.90 -21.82
C LYS A 197 0.63 -23.60 -22.59
N LYS A 198 1.41 -24.49 -21.94
CA LYS A 198 2.46 -25.27 -22.63
C LYS A 198 1.89 -26.23 -23.68
N GLY A 199 0.63 -26.61 -23.57
CA GLY A 199 -0.09 -27.44 -24.55
C GLY A 199 -0.58 -26.67 -25.79
N ILE A 200 -0.53 -25.33 -25.78
CA ILE A 200 -0.97 -24.50 -26.90
C ILE A 200 0.06 -24.56 -28.04
N THR A 201 -0.36 -25.01 -29.22
CA THR A 201 0.51 -25.08 -30.41
C THR A 201 0.82 -23.69 -30.98
N ASN A 202 1.96 -23.55 -31.70
CA ASN A 202 2.45 -22.29 -32.28
C ASN A 202 1.45 -21.54 -33.21
N SER A 203 0.37 -22.18 -33.67
CA SER A 203 -0.68 -21.55 -34.48
C SER A 203 -1.61 -20.62 -33.70
N ASP A 204 -1.65 -20.72 -32.35
CA ASP A 204 -2.57 -19.97 -31.48
C ASP A 204 -1.84 -18.96 -30.57
N LEU A 205 -0.82 -18.30 -31.11
CA LEU A 205 -0.04 -17.26 -30.42
C LEU A 205 -0.91 -16.13 -29.85
N GLU A 206 -2.03 -15.80 -30.49
CA GLU A 206 -2.94 -14.77 -30.02
C GLU A 206 -3.63 -15.14 -28.69
N SER A 207 -4.07 -16.39 -28.55
CA SER A 207 -4.70 -16.91 -27.32
C SER A 207 -3.70 -16.97 -26.16
N SER A 208 -2.47 -17.39 -26.46
CA SER A 208 -1.36 -17.41 -25.49
C SER A 208 -1.07 -15.99 -24.93
N ASN A 209 -1.01 -14.99 -25.80
CA ASN A 209 -0.78 -13.59 -25.40
C ASN A 209 -1.95 -13.01 -24.57
N LYS A 210 -3.19 -13.40 -24.87
CA LYS A 210 -4.37 -12.99 -24.08
C LYS A 210 -4.31 -13.54 -22.67
N ILE A 211 -3.90 -14.80 -22.51
CA ILE A 211 -3.70 -15.42 -21.19
C ILE A 211 -2.63 -14.68 -20.40
N ASP A 212 -1.50 -14.35 -21.03
CA ASP A 212 -0.43 -13.57 -20.36
C ASP A 212 -0.91 -12.19 -19.91
N THR A 213 -1.71 -11.52 -20.75
CA THR A 213 -2.29 -10.22 -20.41
C THR A 213 -3.18 -10.34 -19.18
N LEU A 214 -4.09 -11.32 -19.16
CA LEU A 214 -5.00 -11.55 -18.04
C LEU A 214 -4.26 -11.92 -16.75
N ILE A 215 -3.24 -12.77 -16.82
CA ILE A 215 -2.38 -13.11 -15.67
C ILE A 215 -1.72 -11.84 -15.13
N ASN A 216 -1.12 -11.04 -16.00
CA ASN A 216 -0.44 -9.81 -15.59
C ASN A 216 -1.40 -8.82 -14.92
N GLU A 217 -2.63 -8.69 -15.43
CA GLU A 217 -3.68 -7.85 -14.84
C GLU A 217 -4.09 -8.32 -13.44
N ILE A 218 -4.32 -9.63 -13.27
CA ILE A 218 -4.68 -10.23 -11.97
C ILE A 218 -3.55 -10.06 -10.95
N LEU A 219 -2.28 -10.20 -11.38
CA LEU A 219 -1.11 -10.13 -10.51
C LEU A 219 -0.59 -8.70 -10.27
N LEU A 220 -0.97 -7.73 -11.11
CA LEU A 220 -0.60 -6.32 -11.00
C LEU A 220 -0.78 -5.72 -9.58
N PRO A 221 -1.82 -6.05 -8.81
CA PRO A 221 -2.03 -5.46 -7.49
C PRO A 221 -1.07 -6.04 -6.47
N LEU A 222 -0.89 -7.36 -6.54
CA LEU A 222 0.01 -8.10 -5.68
C LEU A 222 1.45 -7.64 -5.89
N LYS A 223 1.83 -7.32 -7.14
CA LYS A 223 3.13 -6.68 -7.47
C LYS A 223 3.39 -5.40 -6.66
N TYR A 224 2.37 -4.63 -6.30
CA TYR A 224 2.51 -3.41 -5.51
C TYR A 224 2.26 -3.60 -4.02
N LEU A 225 1.78 -4.76 -3.56
CA LEU A 225 1.51 -5.02 -2.14
C LEU A 225 2.51 -5.98 -1.50
N ILE A 226 3.06 -6.90 -2.29
CA ILE A 226 3.99 -7.91 -1.82
C ILE A 226 5.41 -7.34 -1.81
N LYS A 227 6.13 -7.60 -0.72
CA LYS A 227 7.51 -7.19 -0.49
C LYS A 227 8.32 -8.38 0.02
N GLN A 228 9.63 -8.28 -0.17
CA GLN A 228 10.55 -9.24 0.43
C GLN A 228 10.58 -9.03 1.96
N SER A 229 10.73 -10.13 2.72
CA SER A 229 10.68 -10.15 4.18
C SER A 229 11.71 -9.29 4.93
N ALA A 230 12.83 -8.96 4.32
CA ALA A 230 13.86 -8.08 4.89
C ALA A 230 13.44 -6.60 4.97
N PHE A 231 12.23 -6.25 4.52
CA PHE A 231 11.59 -4.94 4.69
C PHE A 231 10.43 -4.97 5.71
N GLN A 232 10.29 -6.06 6.47
CA GLN A 232 9.20 -6.23 7.44
C GLN A 232 9.14 -5.09 8.47
N GLU A 233 10.29 -4.54 8.86
CA GLU A 233 10.36 -3.46 9.84
C GLU A 233 9.69 -2.17 9.37
N GLU A 234 9.45 -1.99 8.06
CA GLU A 234 8.78 -0.80 7.54
C GLU A 234 7.30 -0.74 7.96
N GLN A 235 6.67 -1.88 8.27
CA GLN A 235 5.26 -1.99 8.68
C GLN A 235 4.32 -1.23 7.73
N GLU A 236 4.61 -1.35 6.43
CA GLU A 236 4.05 -0.51 5.39
C GLU A 236 2.60 -0.87 5.03
N CYS A 237 1.80 0.16 4.84
CA CYS A 237 0.53 0.09 4.10
C CYS A 237 0.61 0.99 2.86
N ARG A 238 -0.18 0.67 1.83
CA ARG A 238 -0.21 1.41 0.57
C ARG A 238 -1.61 1.78 0.18
N MET A 239 -1.76 3.01 -0.29
CA MET A 239 -2.82 3.37 -1.22
C MET A 239 -2.25 3.26 -2.63
N ILE A 240 -2.99 2.63 -3.53
CA ILE A 240 -2.55 2.38 -4.90
C ILE A 240 -3.65 2.84 -5.84
N TYR A 241 -3.30 3.72 -6.76
CA TYR A 241 -4.18 4.16 -7.84
C TYR A 241 -3.48 3.90 -9.17
N VAL A 242 -4.14 3.20 -10.09
CA VAL A 242 -3.55 2.85 -11.39
C VAL A 242 -4.39 3.49 -12.48
N THR A 243 -3.75 4.30 -13.33
CA THR A 243 -4.41 4.95 -14.47
C THR A 243 -3.42 5.13 -15.62
N SER A 244 -3.91 5.53 -16.79
CA SER A 244 -3.03 5.86 -17.91
C SER A 244 -2.31 7.19 -17.68
N LEU A 245 -1.09 7.34 -18.19
CA LEU A 245 -0.36 8.61 -18.19
C LEU A 245 -1.10 9.72 -18.96
N ASN A 246 -1.99 9.35 -19.88
CA ASN A 246 -2.80 10.27 -20.66
C ASN A 246 -4.13 10.65 -19.99
N ALA A 247 -4.42 10.10 -18.81
CA ALA A 247 -5.67 10.37 -18.11
C ALA A 247 -5.73 11.82 -17.60
N PRO A 248 -6.90 12.48 -17.63
CA PRO A 248 -7.02 13.91 -17.36
C PRO A 248 -6.67 14.32 -15.93
N GLU A 249 -6.76 13.40 -14.97
CA GLU A 249 -6.38 13.58 -13.57
C GLU A 249 -4.86 13.52 -13.32
N VAL A 250 -4.09 12.98 -14.26
CA VAL A 250 -2.63 12.88 -14.14
C VAL A 250 -1.98 14.23 -14.43
N LYS A 251 -1.21 14.72 -13.44
CA LYS A 251 -0.55 16.02 -13.48
C LYS A 251 0.96 15.86 -13.46
N MET A 252 1.64 16.62 -14.31
CA MET A 252 3.10 16.77 -14.28
C MET A 252 3.48 18.22 -13.97
N VAL A 253 4.16 18.44 -12.85
CA VAL A 253 4.65 19.75 -12.43
C VAL A 253 6.17 19.79 -12.50
N ASN A 254 6.70 20.91 -13.02
CA ASN A 254 8.13 21.19 -13.12
C ASN A 254 8.98 20.09 -13.80
N LYS A 255 8.35 19.27 -14.67
CA LYS A 255 8.98 18.10 -15.34
C LYS A 255 9.61 17.09 -14.36
N LYS A 256 9.18 17.09 -13.10
CA LYS A 256 9.76 16.28 -12.02
C LYS A 256 8.71 15.53 -11.22
N PHE A 257 7.56 16.15 -10.98
CA PHE A 257 6.53 15.61 -10.12
C PHE A 257 5.36 15.14 -10.96
N LEU A 258 5.24 13.81 -11.10
CA LEU A 258 4.10 13.15 -11.70
C LEU A 258 3.20 12.65 -10.58
N PHE A 259 1.95 13.12 -10.51
CA PHE A 259 1.02 12.79 -9.44
C PHE A 259 -0.44 12.91 -9.89
N VAL A 260 -1.33 12.38 -9.06
CA VAL A 260 -2.78 12.61 -9.11
C VAL A 260 -3.18 13.35 -7.83
N GLU A 261 -4.13 14.29 -7.91
CA GLU A 261 -4.61 14.99 -6.72
C GLU A 261 -5.61 14.12 -5.97
N TYR A 262 -5.45 14.00 -4.66
CA TYR A 262 -6.38 13.26 -3.80
C TYR A 262 -7.52 14.17 -3.32
N GLU A 263 -8.73 13.63 -3.19
CA GLU A 263 -9.89 14.42 -2.76
C GLU A 263 -9.80 14.91 -1.32
N ALA A 264 -9.23 14.09 -0.41
CA ALA A 264 -9.20 14.42 1.00
C ALA A 264 -8.13 15.49 1.24
N ASP A 265 -8.54 16.57 1.90
CA ASP A 265 -7.62 17.61 2.29
C ASP A 265 -6.69 17.10 3.41
N VAL A 266 -5.38 17.25 3.17
CA VAL A 266 -4.34 16.82 4.11
C VAL A 266 -4.47 17.57 5.43
N LYS A 267 -4.58 18.90 5.41
CA LYS A 267 -4.68 19.71 6.63
C LYS A 267 -5.90 19.31 7.44
N GLU A 268 -7.05 19.18 6.79
CA GLU A 268 -8.31 18.81 7.46
C GLU A 268 -8.33 17.37 7.97
N SER A 269 -7.39 16.51 7.55
CA SER A 269 -7.35 15.09 7.93
C SER A 269 -6.18 14.72 8.85
N LEU A 270 -5.34 15.70 9.24
CA LEU A 270 -4.21 15.48 10.16
C LEU A 270 -4.67 15.44 11.62
N ASP A 271 -4.27 14.40 12.35
CA ASP A 271 -4.48 14.24 13.79
C ASP A 271 -3.24 14.73 14.57
N GLU A 272 -2.06 14.31 14.13
CA GLU A 272 -0.80 14.59 14.81
C GLU A 272 0.37 14.72 13.81
N VAL A 273 1.38 15.50 14.19
CA VAL A 273 2.63 15.68 13.44
C VAL A 273 3.82 15.47 14.37
N TYR A 274 4.68 14.51 14.02
CA TYR A 274 5.97 14.34 14.68
C TYR A 274 7.08 14.99 13.86
N ILE A 275 7.90 15.81 14.51
CA ILE A 275 9.01 16.52 13.89
C ILE A 275 10.31 15.89 14.36
N ALA A 276 11.17 15.55 13.40
CA ALA A 276 12.48 15.02 13.69
C ALA A 276 13.40 16.09 14.33
N PRO A 277 14.35 15.71 15.20
CA PRO A 277 15.22 16.68 15.87
C PRO A 277 15.94 17.66 14.93
N ALA A 278 16.38 17.22 13.74
CA ALA A 278 17.06 18.10 12.80
C ALA A 278 16.13 19.01 11.99
N ALA A 279 14.81 18.80 12.08
CA ALA A 279 13.75 19.60 11.47
C ALA A 279 13.03 20.51 12.48
N ARG A 280 13.56 20.63 13.72
CA ARG A 280 12.94 21.41 14.81
C ARG A 280 12.63 22.86 14.43
N ASP A 281 13.46 23.48 13.60
CA ASP A 281 13.25 24.88 13.18
C ASP A 281 11.94 25.09 12.39
N TYR A 282 11.40 24.03 11.78
CA TYR A 282 10.11 24.07 11.07
C TYR A 282 8.89 23.98 11.99
N GLN A 283 9.08 23.74 13.30
CA GLN A 283 7.97 23.56 14.24
C GLN A 283 7.02 24.77 14.26
N MET A 284 7.56 25.99 14.29
CA MET A 284 6.74 27.22 14.28
C MET A 284 6.05 27.45 12.94
N TYR A 285 6.68 27.05 11.84
CA TYR A 285 6.08 27.13 10.51
C TYR A 285 4.89 26.17 10.38
N LEU A 286 5.04 24.92 10.83
CA LEU A 286 3.96 23.94 10.86
C LEU A 286 2.81 24.39 11.78
N ALA A 287 3.12 24.90 12.97
CA ALA A 287 2.12 25.47 13.87
C ALA A 287 1.36 26.64 13.21
N TRP A 288 2.05 27.50 12.45
CA TRP A 288 1.40 28.60 11.73
C TRP A 288 0.50 28.11 10.57
N LEU A 289 0.90 27.06 9.85
CA LEU A 289 0.09 26.45 8.78
C LEU A 289 -1.16 25.74 9.34
N LEU A 290 -1.01 25.09 10.49
CA LEU A 290 -2.04 24.28 11.13
C LEU A 290 -2.86 25.06 12.18
N ARG A 291 -2.61 26.37 12.38
CA ARG A 291 -3.23 27.18 13.45
C ARG A 291 -4.77 27.17 13.52
N ASP A 292 -5.43 26.82 12.43
CA ASP A 292 -6.90 26.78 12.32
C ASP A 292 -7.47 25.38 12.62
N LYS A 293 -6.60 24.40 12.88
CA LYS A 293 -6.96 23.02 13.26
C LYS A 293 -6.24 22.62 14.55
N ASP A 294 -6.93 21.89 15.41
CA ASP A 294 -6.35 21.33 16.63
C ASP A 294 -5.52 20.08 16.29
N VAL A 295 -4.30 20.30 15.77
CA VAL A 295 -3.35 19.22 15.44
C VAL A 295 -2.23 19.22 16.46
N LYS A 296 -1.97 18.05 17.07
CA LYS A 296 -0.87 17.89 18.02
C LYS A 296 0.47 17.91 17.27
N ILE A 297 1.40 18.78 17.67
CA ILE A 297 2.73 18.88 17.06
C ILE A 297 3.79 18.55 18.10
N GLU A 298 4.49 17.45 17.92
CA GLU A 298 5.48 16.95 18.87
C GLU A 298 6.87 16.77 18.24
N LEU A 299 7.90 16.86 19.09
CA LEU A 299 9.23 16.40 18.70
C LEU A 299 9.30 14.89 18.90
N SER A 300 9.86 14.20 17.91
CA SER A 300 10.05 12.76 17.99
C SER A 300 10.95 12.38 19.17
N ASN A 301 10.55 11.31 19.86
CA ASN A 301 11.29 10.76 21.00
C ASN A 301 12.23 9.62 20.61
N ASN A 302 12.33 9.30 19.32
CA ASN A 302 13.22 8.23 18.87
C ASN A 302 14.70 8.65 18.99
N PRO A 303 15.58 7.71 19.37
CA PRO A 303 17.01 7.96 19.41
C PRO A 303 17.56 8.03 18.00
N TYR A 304 17.80 9.24 17.50
CA TYR A 304 18.54 9.47 16.26
C TYR A 304 20.03 9.66 16.56
N ARG A 305 20.91 9.27 15.64
CA ARG A 305 22.32 9.62 15.76
C ARG A 305 22.42 11.14 15.66
N GLN A 306 22.91 11.77 16.73
CA GLN A 306 23.36 13.15 16.68
C GLN A 306 24.69 13.12 15.93
N THR A 307 24.67 13.33 14.62
CA THR A 307 25.85 13.61 13.81
C THR A 307 26.14 15.10 13.83
#